data_AF-A0A8G1RPF8-F1
#
_entry.id   AF-A0A8G1RPF8-F1
#
_cell.length_a   1.000
_cell.length_b   1.000
_cell.length_c   1.000
_cell.angle_alpha   90.00
_cell.angle_beta   90.00
_cell.angle_gamma   90.00
#
_symmetry.space_group_name_H-M   'P 1'
#
loop_
_entity.id
_entity.type
_entity.pdbx_description
1 polymer ?
#
loop_
_entity_poly.entity_id
_entity_poly.type
_entity_poly.pdbx_seq_one_letter_code
_entity_poly.pdbx_strand_id
1 'polypeptide(L)'
;MAPYNPFARHESHSRSTLTAYRILVPLSWLLVLIVGIYYSSNSPDDVKHGHSIWKQANKHITAFSLSTIITRIYWVILLISQVGYVYHLFSRDAVLVTGAANVGTHFILNNLFTFAWILLWTRSHFWGAEIILIAHFINQHATYWRHRTLSPLAHLSAVAAPFAWTLIALFWNGAVAVNSNSLPARIVANIFIWVLFAVGSGHILVAQDDLLGYSLSLLTLALAVKQVGVKVISLQWIFAIVIFAIFFVESLYISMTKYTGRNVLLRRTGESGTTDREREPLLNEPTA
;
A
#
# COMPACT_ATOMS: atom_id res chain seq x y z
N MET A 1 -0.81 22.24 27.88
CA MET A 1 -0.27 21.99 26.52
C MET A 1 -0.84 20.68 26.03
N ALA A 2 -1.44 20.62 24.84
CA ALA A 2 -1.92 19.36 24.28
C ALA A 2 -0.72 18.43 23.99
N PRO A 3 -0.82 17.11 24.24
CA PRO A 3 0.26 16.17 23.99
C PRO A 3 0.59 16.09 22.49
N TYR A 4 1.87 16.07 22.15
CA TYR A 4 2.34 15.94 20.76
C TYR A 4 2.05 14.53 20.22
N ASN A 5 1.25 14.44 19.16
CA ASN A 5 0.87 13.16 18.54
C ASN A 5 1.63 12.94 17.22
N PRO A 6 2.65 12.07 17.16
CA PRO A 6 3.47 11.87 15.96
C PRO A 6 2.74 11.20 14.77
N PHE A 7 1.48 10.78 14.96
CA PHE A 7 0.61 10.19 13.92
C PHE A 7 -0.45 11.16 13.40
N ALA A 8 -0.46 12.41 13.88
CA ALA A 8 -1.33 13.46 13.38
C ALA A 8 -0.68 14.21 12.20
N ARG A 9 -1.50 14.83 11.36
CA ARG A 9 -1.04 15.78 10.36
C ARG A 9 -0.69 17.10 11.04
N HIS A 10 0.47 17.65 10.71
CA HIS A 10 0.94 18.95 11.18
C HIS A 10 1.25 19.87 10.00
N GLU A 11 1.11 21.16 10.22
CA GLU A 11 1.45 22.20 9.25
C GLU A 11 2.96 22.49 9.22
N SER A 12 3.64 22.24 10.34
CA SER A 12 5.09 22.42 10.46
C SER A 12 5.67 21.40 11.44
N HIS A 13 6.97 21.15 11.32
CA HIS A 13 7.73 20.23 12.15
C HIS A 13 8.94 20.93 12.74
N SER A 14 9.25 20.63 14.00
CA SER A 14 10.45 21.16 14.65
C SER A 14 11.72 20.63 13.98
N ARG A 15 12.84 21.37 14.13
CA ARG A 15 14.13 20.93 13.58
C ARG A 15 14.57 19.56 14.13
N SER A 16 14.34 19.30 15.42
CA SER A 16 14.68 18.01 16.03
C SER A 16 13.84 16.87 15.45
N THR A 17 12.53 17.07 15.25
CA THR A 17 11.65 16.10 14.59
C THR A 17 12.11 15.79 13.17
N LEU A 18 12.44 16.82 12.39
CA LEU A 18 12.92 16.65 11.01
C LEU A 18 14.26 15.90 10.98
N THR A 19 15.19 16.20 11.88
CA THR A 19 16.46 15.47 12.00
C THR A 19 16.21 14.01 12.35
N ALA A 20 15.30 13.73 13.29
CA ALA A 20 14.93 12.36 13.65
C ALA A 20 14.38 11.59 12.44
N TYR A 21 13.46 12.18 11.66
CA TYR A 21 12.94 11.53 10.45
C TYR A 21 14.00 11.33 9.37
N ARG A 22 14.89 12.30 9.14
CA ARG A 22 16.01 12.17 8.20
C ARG A 22 16.98 11.04 8.54
N ILE A 23 16.98 10.56 9.79
CA ILE A 23 17.79 9.42 10.23
C ILE A 23 16.96 8.13 10.25
N LEU A 24 15.83 8.13 10.96
CA LEU A 24 15.03 6.93 11.20
C LEU A 24 14.30 6.43 9.96
N VAL A 25 13.87 7.31 9.05
CA VAL A 25 13.23 6.89 7.79
C VAL A 25 14.20 6.09 6.91
N PRO A 26 15.41 6.59 6.56
CA PRO A 26 16.38 5.79 5.82
C PRO A 26 16.81 4.51 6.55
N LEU A 27 17.05 4.57 7.87
CA LEU A 27 17.50 3.39 8.64
C LEU A 27 16.44 2.28 8.65
N SER A 28 15.17 2.63 8.89
CA SER A 28 14.08 1.64 8.86
C SER A 28 13.86 1.06 7.46
N TRP A 29 14.05 1.86 6.41
CA TRP A 29 13.99 1.38 5.03
C TRP A 29 15.16 0.43 4.70
N LEU A 30 16.39 0.80 5.08
CA LEU A 30 17.58 -0.05 4.91
C LEU A 30 17.42 -1.39 5.64
N LEU A 31 16.82 -1.38 6.84
CA LEU A 31 16.52 -2.60 7.59
C LEU A 31 15.66 -3.56 6.75
N VAL A 32 14.54 -3.07 6.18
CA VAL A 32 13.67 -3.89 5.33
C VAL A 32 14.38 -4.34 4.06
N LEU A 33 15.16 -3.47 3.42
CA LEU A 33 15.92 -3.81 2.22
C LEU A 33 16.91 -4.95 2.48
N ILE A 34 17.76 -4.81 3.51
CA ILE A 34 18.80 -5.78 3.85
C ILE A 34 18.17 -7.12 4.24
N VAL A 35 17.18 -7.09 5.12
CA VAL A 35 16.52 -8.31 5.63
C VAL A 35 15.70 -8.98 4.52
N GLY A 36 15.04 -8.20 3.67
CA GLY A 36 14.30 -8.69 2.51
C GLY A 36 15.19 -9.34 1.46
N ILE A 37 16.37 -8.77 1.17
CA ILE A 37 17.37 -9.39 0.29
C ILE A 37 17.91 -10.68 0.92
N TYR A 38 18.34 -10.62 2.18
CA TYR A 38 18.92 -11.77 2.88
C TYR A 38 17.95 -12.95 2.91
N TYR A 39 16.71 -12.75 3.40
CA TYR A 39 15.73 -13.82 3.50
C TYR A 39 15.01 -14.14 2.18
N SER A 40 15.27 -13.42 1.09
CA SER A 40 14.84 -13.87 -0.24
C SER A 40 15.60 -15.10 -0.70
N SER A 41 16.87 -15.23 -0.31
CA SER A 41 17.75 -16.33 -0.74
C SER A 41 18.10 -17.29 0.40
N ASN A 42 18.22 -16.79 1.63
CA ASN A 42 18.66 -17.56 2.78
C ASN A 42 17.48 -17.97 3.66
N SER A 43 17.60 -19.15 4.29
CA SER A 43 16.68 -19.59 5.34
C SER A 43 17.27 -19.22 6.70
N PRO A 44 16.45 -19.01 7.74
CA PRO A 44 16.99 -18.75 9.08
C PRO A 44 17.70 -20.00 9.63
N ASP A 45 18.93 -19.83 10.08
CA ASP A 45 19.76 -20.91 10.64
C ASP A 45 19.39 -21.25 12.09
N ASP A 46 18.67 -20.34 12.77
CA ASP A 46 18.25 -20.49 14.16
C ASP A 46 17.07 -21.45 14.36
N VAL A 47 16.42 -21.92 13.28
CA VAL A 47 15.28 -22.83 13.36
C VAL A 47 15.33 -23.95 12.31
N LYS A 48 15.05 -25.19 12.74
CA LYS A 48 15.10 -26.38 11.88
C LYS A 48 14.11 -26.37 10.71
N HIS A 49 12.97 -25.71 10.86
CA HIS A 49 11.89 -25.65 9.87
C HIS A 49 11.77 -24.27 9.21
N GLY A 50 12.82 -23.47 9.30
CA GLY A 50 12.92 -22.17 8.66
C GLY A 50 13.08 -22.28 7.15
N HIS A 51 12.46 -21.36 6.42
CA HIS A 51 12.61 -21.26 4.97
C HIS A 51 12.74 -19.79 4.54
N SER A 52 13.43 -19.56 3.42
CA SER A 52 13.43 -18.26 2.76
C SER A 52 12.01 -17.83 2.40
N ILE A 53 11.79 -16.52 2.24
CA ILE A 53 10.46 -15.91 1.98
C ILE A 53 9.74 -16.63 0.85
N TRP A 54 10.43 -16.82 -0.27
CA TRP A 54 9.84 -17.39 -1.49
C TRP A 54 9.74 -18.91 -1.45
N LYS A 55 10.62 -19.59 -0.70
CA LYS A 55 10.49 -21.03 -0.47
C LYS A 55 9.27 -21.33 0.38
N GLN A 56 9.04 -20.53 1.42
CA GLN A 56 7.84 -20.59 2.24
C GLN A 56 6.57 -20.36 1.41
N ALA A 57 6.58 -19.35 0.54
CA ALA A 57 5.48 -19.06 -0.38
C ALA A 57 5.12 -20.21 -1.32
N ASN A 58 6.12 -20.96 -1.79
CA ASN A 58 5.90 -22.10 -2.68
C ASN A 58 5.57 -23.40 -1.93
N LYS A 59 5.95 -23.50 -0.65
CA LYS A 59 5.61 -24.65 0.21
C LYS A 59 4.15 -24.60 0.66
N HIS A 60 3.66 -23.42 1.01
CA HIS A 60 2.30 -23.22 1.53
C HIS A 60 1.38 -22.64 0.45
N ILE A 61 0.99 -23.49 -0.50
CA ILE A 61 0.10 -23.10 -1.60
C ILE A 61 -1.36 -23.08 -1.12
N THR A 62 -1.97 -21.90 -1.16
CA THR A 62 -3.37 -21.63 -0.84
C THR A 62 -4.07 -20.94 -2.01
N ALA A 63 -5.37 -20.72 -1.89
CA ALA A 63 -6.15 -19.95 -2.88
C ALA A 63 -5.71 -18.47 -2.97
N PHE A 64 -5.01 -17.94 -1.97
CA PHE A 64 -4.46 -16.58 -1.99
C PHE A 64 -2.97 -16.53 -2.29
N SER A 65 -2.34 -17.65 -2.68
CA SER A 65 -0.95 -17.66 -3.10
C SER A 65 -0.72 -16.79 -4.33
N LEU A 66 0.38 -16.03 -4.30
CA LEU A 66 0.81 -15.12 -5.35
C LEU A 66 1.95 -15.71 -6.18
N SER A 67 2.12 -15.21 -7.39
CA SER A 67 3.26 -15.50 -8.26
C SER A 67 4.50 -14.86 -7.65
N THR A 68 5.45 -15.68 -7.21
CA THR A 68 6.67 -15.17 -6.57
C THR A 68 7.46 -14.22 -7.47
N ILE A 69 7.42 -14.41 -8.79
CA ILE A 69 8.09 -13.53 -9.75
C ILE A 69 7.43 -12.15 -9.78
N ILE A 70 6.11 -12.09 -9.95
CA ILE A 70 5.38 -10.81 -10.04
C ILE A 70 5.43 -10.09 -8.70
N THR A 71 5.29 -10.81 -7.58
CA THR A 71 5.41 -10.23 -6.24
C THR A 71 6.82 -9.69 -5.97
N ARG A 72 7.88 -10.33 -6.49
CA ARG A 72 9.24 -9.75 -6.42
C ARG A 72 9.34 -8.45 -7.20
N ILE A 73 8.81 -8.41 -8.43
CA ILE A 73 8.79 -7.19 -9.26
C ILE A 73 8.07 -6.06 -8.52
N TYR A 74 6.90 -6.36 -7.93
CA TYR A 74 6.15 -5.41 -7.11
C TYR A 74 7.00 -4.81 -5.99
N TRP A 75 7.69 -5.67 -5.21
CA TRP A 75 8.55 -5.22 -4.12
C TRP A 75 9.76 -4.42 -4.60
N VAL A 76 10.36 -4.75 -5.74
CA VAL A 76 11.44 -3.96 -6.34
C VAL A 76 10.95 -2.56 -6.71
N ILE A 77 9.80 -2.46 -7.39
CA ILE A 77 9.19 -1.17 -7.74
C ILE A 77 8.89 -0.36 -6.48
N LEU A 78 8.29 -0.99 -5.47
CA LEU A 78 8.00 -0.36 -4.19
C LEU A 78 9.26 0.18 -3.52
N LEU A 79 10.29 -0.65 -3.33
CA LEU A 79 11.53 -0.25 -2.66
C LEU A 79 12.28 0.86 -3.40
N ILE A 80 12.29 0.84 -4.74
CA ILE A 80 12.86 1.92 -5.55
C ILE A 80 12.04 3.21 -5.40
N SER A 81 10.72 3.13 -5.47
CA SER A 81 9.85 4.31 -5.30
C SER A 81 10.03 4.96 -3.92
N GLN A 82 10.32 4.17 -2.89
CA GLN A 82 10.58 4.65 -1.53
C GLN A 82 11.86 5.47 -1.42
N VAL A 83 12.86 5.26 -2.27
CA VAL A 83 14.04 6.15 -2.36
C VAL A 83 13.60 7.57 -2.71
N GLY A 84 12.64 7.71 -3.63
CA GLY A 84 12.05 9.01 -3.99
C GLY A 84 11.36 9.70 -2.81
N TYR A 85 10.57 8.95 -2.03
CA TYR A 85 9.98 9.48 -0.79
C TYR A 85 11.04 9.89 0.24
N VAL A 86 12.06 9.07 0.46
CA VAL A 86 13.17 9.38 1.37
C VAL A 86 13.83 10.70 0.95
N TYR A 87 14.04 10.90 -0.36
CA TYR A 87 14.62 12.14 -0.90
C TYR A 87 13.77 13.38 -0.57
N HIS A 88 12.43 13.28 -0.53
CA HIS A 88 11.57 14.41 -0.17
C HIS A 88 11.86 14.98 1.23
N LEU A 89 12.34 14.18 2.18
CA LEU A 89 12.75 14.67 3.52
C LEU A 89 13.99 15.59 3.47
N PHE A 90 14.78 15.50 2.40
CA PHE A 90 16.00 16.29 2.17
C PHE A 90 15.80 17.40 1.12
N SER A 91 14.58 17.56 0.61
CA SER A 91 14.25 18.61 -0.34
C SER A 91 14.43 20.00 0.27
N ARG A 92 14.69 21.00 -0.59
CA ARG A 92 14.65 22.42 -0.23
C ARG A 92 13.23 22.98 -0.21
N ASP A 93 12.27 22.26 -0.76
CA ASP A 93 10.86 22.63 -0.78
C ASP A 93 10.17 22.26 0.55
N ALA A 94 9.71 23.27 1.28
CA ALA A 94 9.03 23.10 2.56
C ALA A 94 7.74 22.28 2.46
N VAL A 95 7.02 22.34 1.34
CA VAL A 95 5.78 21.58 1.14
C VAL A 95 6.08 20.08 1.04
N LEU A 96 7.10 19.72 0.27
CA LEU A 96 7.55 18.33 0.13
C LEU A 96 8.09 17.79 1.46
N VAL A 97 8.90 18.57 2.17
CA VAL A 97 9.47 18.15 3.47
C VAL A 97 8.38 17.96 4.52
N THR A 98 7.44 18.91 4.65
CA THR A 98 6.32 18.79 5.61
C THR A 98 5.40 17.63 5.27
N GLY A 99 5.09 17.44 3.98
CA GLY A 99 4.31 16.30 3.50
C GLY A 99 4.97 14.96 3.85
N ALA A 100 6.27 14.82 3.58
CA ALA A 100 7.03 13.63 3.92
C ALA A 100 7.15 13.41 5.44
N ALA A 101 7.41 14.47 6.21
CA ALA A 101 7.49 14.40 7.67
C ALA A 101 6.17 13.97 8.33
N ASN A 102 5.03 14.38 7.78
CA ASN A 102 3.71 13.94 8.26
C ASN A 102 3.49 12.43 8.11
N VAL A 103 4.17 11.78 7.18
CA VAL A 103 4.09 10.33 6.94
C VAL A 103 5.25 9.58 7.63
N GLY A 104 6.27 10.28 8.11
CA GLY A 104 7.51 9.73 8.66
C GLY A 104 7.28 8.64 9.71
N THR A 105 6.47 8.91 10.74
CA THR A 105 6.17 7.94 11.80
C THR A 105 5.46 6.69 11.25
N HIS A 106 4.48 6.88 10.39
CA HIS A 106 3.73 5.79 9.76
C HIS A 106 4.63 4.93 8.87
N PHE A 107 5.56 5.55 8.14
CA PHE A 107 6.52 4.87 7.28
C PHE A 107 7.55 4.06 8.09
N ILE A 108 8.07 4.62 9.18
CA ILE A 108 8.96 3.88 10.10
C ILE A 108 8.22 2.65 10.63
N LEU A 109 6.99 2.84 11.12
CA LEU A 109 6.20 1.74 11.67
C LEU A 109 5.85 0.69 10.60
N ASN A 110 5.54 1.10 9.37
CA ASN A 110 5.37 0.22 8.21
C ASN A 110 6.59 -0.70 8.01
N ASN A 111 7.79 -0.12 8.07
CA ASN A 111 9.02 -0.88 7.87
C ASN A 111 9.30 -1.85 9.02
N LEU A 112 9.05 -1.42 10.26
CA LEU A 112 9.18 -2.30 11.44
C LEU A 112 8.18 -3.47 11.39
N PHE A 113 6.94 -3.23 10.97
CA PHE A 113 5.96 -4.32 10.78
C PHE A 113 6.36 -5.25 9.64
N THR A 114 6.82 -4.71 8.51
CA THR A 114 7.33 -5.52 7.39
C THR A 114 8.50 -6.39 7.84
N PHE A 115 9.44 -5.82 8.59
CA PHE A 115 10.57 -6.53 9.17
C PHE A 115 10.12 -7.65 10.12
N ALA A 116 9.24 -7.34 11.08
CA ALA A 116 8.69 -8.33 12.00
C ALA A 116 7.94 -9.45 11.28
N TRP A 117 7.15 -9.11 10.27
CA TRP A 117 6.46 -10.09 9.42
C TRP A 117 7.45 -11.02 8.71
N ILE A 118 8.52 -10.49 8.10
CA ILE A 118 9.56 -11.32 7.45
C ILE A 118 10.16 -12.31 8.44
N LEU A 119 10.52 -11.86 9.65
CA LEU A 119 11.12 -12.73 10.66
C LEU A 119 10.18 -13.85 11.10
N LEU A 120 8.89 -13.56 11.29
CA LEU A 120 7.89 -14.53 11.69
C LEU A 120 7.55 -15.50 10.55
N TRP A 121 7.35 -14.98 9.34
CA TRP A 121 7.04 -15.74 8.13
C TRP A 121 8.11 -16.79 7.82
N THR A 122 9.38 -16.36 7.80
CA THR A 122 10.53 -17.24 7.50
C THR A 122 10.75 -18.31 8.56
N ARG A 123 10.22 -18.10 9.77
CA ARG A 123 10.25 -19.06 10.90
C ARG A 123 8.96 -19.86 11.06
N SER A 124 8.04 -19.79 10.09
CA SER A 124 6.75 -20.50 10.12
C SER A 124 5.79 -20.10 11.26
N HIS A 125 5.96 -18.93 11.86
CA HIS A 125 5.05 -18.40 12.89
C HIS A 125 3.89 -17.63 12.24
N PHE A 126 3.05 -18.33 11.48
CA PHE A 126 2.04 -17.70 10.61
C PHE A 126 0.95 -16.95 11.38
N TRP A 127 0.50 -17.45 12.53
CA TRP A 127 -0.47 -16.74 13.38
C TRP A 127 0.12 -15.46 13.98
N GLY A 128 1.38 -15.51 14.44
CA GLY A 128 2.09 -14.31 14.89
C GLY A 128 2.27 -13.30 13.76
N ALA A 129 2.63 -13.77 12.57
CA ALA A 129 2.74 -12.95 11.37
C ALA A 129 1.40 -12.30 10.99
N GLU A 130 0.27 -13.00 11.18
CA GLU A 130 -1.07 -12.47 10.92
C GLU A 130 -1.43 -11.33 11.86
N ILE A 131 -1.15 -11.48 13.17
CA ILE A 131 -1.37 -10.42 14.16
C ILE A 131 -0.58 -9.16 13.79
N ILE A 132 0.68 -9.34 13.38
CA ILE A 132 1.52 -8.22 12.90
C ILE A 132 0.91 -7.58 11.65
N LEU A 133 0.40 -8.37 10.69
CA LEU A 133 -0.25 -7.83 9.49
C LEU A 133 -1.56 -7.09 9.81
N ILE A 134 -2.34 -7.52 10.79
CA ILE A 134 -3.55 -6.79 11.24
C ILE A 134 -3.15 -5.41 11.79
N ALA A 135 -2.15 -5.37 12.69
CA ALA A 135 -1.64 -4.10 13.22
C ALA A 135 -1.06 -3.20 12.11
N HIS A 136 -0.36 -3.82 11.14
CA HIS A 136 0.20 -3.15 9.98
C HIS A 136 -0.89 -2.56 9.09
N PHE A 137 -1.96 -3.31 8.83
CA PHE A 137 -3.13 -2.86 8.07
C PHE A 137 -3.82 -1.68 8.74
N ILE A 138 -4.00 -1.72 10.07
CA ILE A 138 -4.57 -0.58 10.83
C ILE A 138 -3.70 0.67 10.68
N ASN A 139 -2.37 0.54 10.81
CA ASN A 139 -1.46 1.65 10.58
C ASN A 139 -1.59 2.20 9.17
N GLN A 140 -1.57 1.34 8.15
CA GLN A 140 -1.66 1.75 6.75
C GLN A 140 -3.01 2.37 6.41
N HIS A 141 -4.11 1.82 6.92
CA HIS A 141 -5.44 2.40 6.76
C HIS A 141 -5.51 3.80 7.39
N ALA A 142 -4.93 3.99 8.58
CA ALA A 142 -4.84 5.31 9.19
C ALA A 142 -3.99 6.29 8.34
N THR A 143 -2.84 5.84 7.83
CA THR A 143 -2.00 6.66 6.95
C THR A 143 -2.73 7.05 5.68
N TYR A 144 -3.41 6.09 5.04
CA TYR A 144 -4.15 6.24 3.79
C TYR A 144 -5.16 7.37 3.88
N TRP A 145 -6.03 7.34 4.89
CA TRP A 145 -7.10 8.33 5.02
C TRP A 145 -6.63 9.69 5.55
N ARG A 146 -5.58 9.72 6.38
CA ARG A 146 -5.05 10.97 6.96
C ARG A 146 -4.17 11.77 6.01
N HIS A 147 -3.45 11.09 5.11
CA HIS A 147 -2.41 11.71 4.29
C HIS A 147 -2.65 11.54 2.78
N ARG A 148 -3.88 11.83 2.33
CA ARG A 148 -4.28 11.71 0.91
C ARG A 148 -3.67 12.77 -0.02
N THR A 149 -3.20 13.90 0.51
CA THR A 149 -2.75 15.06 -0.29
C THR A 149 -1.23 15.10 -0.42
N LEU A 150 -0.61 13.96 -0.74
CA LEU A 150 0.84 13.86 -0.96
C LEU A 150 1.18 14.01 -2.44
N SER A 151 2.44 14.32 -2.75
CA SER A 151 2.92 14.21 -4.13
C SER A 151 2.77 12.77 -4.62
N PRO A 152 2.47 12.53 -5.92
CA PRO A 152 2.18 11.19 -6.43
C PRO A 152 3.24 10.15 -6.08
N LEU A 153 4.52 10.53 -6.14
CA LEU A 153 5.63 9.64 -5.79
C LEU A 153 5.65 9.28 -4.30
N ALA A 154 5.41 10.25 -3.40
CA ALA A 154 5.32 10.00 -1.97
C ALA A 154 4.09 9.16 -1.62
N HIS A 155 2.97 9.45 -2.27
CA HIS A 155 1.73 8.69 -2.10
C HIS A 155 1.90 7.23 -2.53
N LEU A 156 2.44 6.99 -3.74
CA LEU A 156 2.71 5.64 -4.23
C LEU A 156 3.57 4.85 -3.23
N SER A 157 4.70 5.44 -2.82
CA SER A 157 5.76 4.74 -2.10
C SER A 157 5.50 4.52 -0.61
N ALA A 158 4.85 5.47 0.06
CA ALA A 158 4.63 5.44 1.50
C ALA A 158 3.19 5.07 1.90
N VAL A 159 2.23 5.16 0.96
CA VAL A 159 0.80 5.00 1.26
C VAL A 159 0.15 3.93 0.38
N ALA A 160 -0.01 4.18 -0.93
CA ALA A 160 -0.84 3.36 -1.81
C ALA A 160 -0.29 1.93 -1.99
N ALA A 161 0.98 1.78 -2.37
CA ALA A 161 1.58 0.45 -2.57
C ALA A 161 1.81 -0.30 -1.25
N PRO A 162 2.28 0.32 -0.15
CA PRO A 162 2.30 -0.36 1.15
C PRO A 162 0.90 -0.85 1.60
N PHE A 163 -0.14 -0.01 1.45
CA PHE A 163 -1.51 -0.41 1.78
C PHE A 163 -1.99 -1.60 0.93
N ALA A 164 -1.79 -1.55 -0.39
CA ALA A 164 -2.13 -2.65 -1.31
C ALA A 164 -1.44 -3.97 -0.92
N TRP A 165 -0.15 -3.91 -0.58
CA TRP A 165 0.58 -5.08 -0.09
C TRP A 165 -0.02 -5.62 1.21
N THR A 166 -0.24 -4.77 2.21
CA THR A 166 -0.77 -5.21 3.51
C THR A 166 -2.13 -5.88 3.39
N LEU A 167 -3.01 -5.35 2.52
CA LEU A 167 -4.31 -5.94 2.26
C LEU A 167 -4.16 -7.36 1.68
N ILE A 168 -3.38 -7.51 0.61
CA ILE A 168 -3.16 -8.83 -0.03
C ILE A 168 -2.45 -9.80 0.92
N ALA A 169 -1.45 -9.32 1.66
CA ALA A 169 -0.67 -10.12 2.59
C ALA A 169 -1.52 -10.67 3.74
N LEU A 170 -2.51 -9.91 4.23
CA LEU A 170 -3.46 -10.35 5.24
C LEU A 170 -4.23 -11.60 4.79
N PHE A 171 -4.83 -11.56 3.59
CA PHE A 171 -5.54 -12.72 3.05
C PHE A 171 -4.59 -13.89 2.77
N TRP A 172 -3.39 -13.60 2.25
CA TRP A 172 -2.43 -14.64 1.91
C TRP A 172 -1.85 -15.34 3.14
N ASN A 173 -1.36 -14.60 4.13
CA ASN A 173 -0.81 -15.15 5.35
C ASN A 173 -1.89 -15.82 6.20
N GLY A 174 -3.08 -15.21 6.34
CA GLY A 174 -4.20 -15.80 7.06
C GLY A 174 -4.62 -17.15 6.49
N ALA A 175 -4.68 -17.26 5.15
CA ALA A 175 -4.94 -18.52 4.47
C ALA A 175 -3.88 -19.60 4.79
N VAL A 176 -2.60 -19.20 4.94
CA VAL A 176 -1.53 -20.12 5.35
C VAL A 176 -1.65 -20.48 6.83
N ALA A 177 -1.95 -19.53 7.70
CA ALA A 177 -2.08 -19.73 9.15
C ALA A 177 -3.18 -20.74 9.52
N VAL A 178 -4.29 -20.75 8.77
CA VAL A 178 -5.39 -21.71 8.94
C VAL A 178 -5.23 -23.00 8.13
N ASN A 179 -4.09 -23.18 7.44
CA ASN A 179 -3.80 -24.35 6.60
C ASN A 179 -4.91 -24.66 5.57
N SER A 180 -5.33 -23.63 4.82
CA SER A 180 -6.49 -23.63 3.90
C SER A 180 -6.35 -24.46 2.61
N ASN A 181 -5.99 -25.74 2.73
CA ASN A 181 -5.68 -26.60 1.59
C ASN A 181 -6.82 -27.55 1.18
N SER A 182 -7.96 -27.49 1.85
CA SER A 182 -9.13 -28.35 1.62
C SER A 182 -10.15 -27.72 0.66
N LEU A 183 -11.04 -28.54 0.08
CA LEU A 183 -12.13 -28.07 -0.79
C LEU A 183 -13.04 -27.02 -0.10
N PRO A 184 -13.51 -27.21 1.15
CA PRO A 184 -14.29 -26.18 1.84
C PRO A 184 -13.53 -24.87 2.01
N ALA A 185 -12.23 -24.92 2.33
CA ALA A 185 -11.41 -23.73 2.48
C ALA A 185 -11.29 -22.95 1.14
N ARG A 186 -11.30 -23.65 0.00
CA ARG A 186 -11.33 -23.02 -1.33
C ARG A 186 -12.67 -22.35 -1.64
N ILE A 187 -13.79 -22.96 -1.24
CA ILE A 187 -15.12 -22.33 -1.36
C ILE A 187 -15.15 -21.03 -0.55
N VAL A 188 -14.65 -21.06 0.69
CA VAL A 188 -14.53 -19.86 1.52
C VAL A 188 -13.61 -18.83 0.86
N ALA A 189 -12.45 -19.24 0.33
CA ALA A 189 -11.54 -18.33 -0.35
C ALA A 189 -12.15 -17.64 -1.59
N ASN A 190 -12.97 -18.36 -2.35
CA ASN A 190 -13.72 -17.83 -3.48
C ASN A 190 -14.73 -16.74 -3.06
N ILE A 191 -15.23 -16.76 -1.82
CA ILE A 191 -16.08 -15.70 -1.26
C ILE A 191 -15.20 -14.54 -0.77
N PHE A 192 -14.13 -14.85 -0.05
CA PHE A 192 -13.23 -13.86 0.55
C PHE A 192 -12.47 -13.01 -0.49
N ILE A 193 -12.21 -13.53 -1.70
CA ILE A 193 -11.60 -12.73 -2.76
C ILE A 193 -12.49 -11.55 -3.17
N TRP A 194 -13.82 -11.67 -3.05
CA TRP A 194 -14.74 -10.57 -3.31
C TRP A 194 -14.76 -9.54 -2.18
N VAL A 195 -14.42 -9.92 -0.95
CA VAL A 195 -14.18 -8.97 0.14
C VAL A 195 -12.94 -8.13 -0.17
N LEU A 196 -11.86 -8.77 -0.65
CA LEU A 196 -10.67 -8.05 -1.12
C LEU A 196 -11.02 -7.07 -2.24
N PHE A 197 -11.84 -7.50 -3.21
CA PHE A 197 -12.34 -6.64 -4.27
C PHE A 197 -13.14 -5.44 -3.73
N ALA A 198 -14.16 -5.69 -2.90
CA ALA A 198 -15.03 -4.65 -2.37
C ALA A 198 -14.24 -3.60 -1.55
N VAL A 199 -13.31 -4.07 -0.72
CA VAL A 199 -12.42 -3.18 0.05
C VAL A 199 -11.51 -2.38 -0.90
N GLY A 200 -10.88 -3.04 -1.87
CA GLY A 200 -9.98 -2.38 -2.83
C GLY A 200 -10.69 -1.34 -3.69
N SER A 201 -11.77 -1.72 -4.38
CA SER A 201 -12.56 -0.86 -5.26
C SER A 201 -13.20 0.29 -4.45
N GLY A 202 -13.69 0.02 -3.24
CA GLY A 202 -14.18 1.04 -2.33
C GLY A 202 -13.14 2.13 -2.04
N HIS A 203 -11.90 1.76 -1.74
CA HIS A 203 -10.83 2.75 -1.51
C HIS A 203 -10.46 3.49 -2.80
N ILE A 204 -10.30 2.78 -3.92
CA ILE A 204 -9.95 3.37 -5.23
C ILE A 204 -11.00 4.41 -5.64
N LEU A 205 -12.28 4.06 -5.58
CA LEU A 205 -13.37 4.92 -6.05
C LEU A 205 -13.65 6.09 -5.10
N VAL A 206 -13.67 5.85 -3.78
CA VAL A 206 -13.95 6.92 -2.79
C VAL A 206 -12.81 7.92 -2.73
N ALA A 207 -11.55 7.45 -2.79
CA ALA A 207 -10.39 8.34 -2.77
C ALA A 207 -9.95 8.83 -4.15
N GLN A 208 -10.55 8.30 -5.24
CA GLN A 208 -10.13 8.53 -6.62
C GLN A 208 -8.62 8.26 -6.80
N ASP A 209 -8.18 7.11 -6.31
CA ASP A 209 -6.77 6.77 -6.18
C ASP A 209 -6.34 5.72 -7.22
N ASP A 210 -5.83 6.21 -8.35
CA ASP A 210 -5.32 5.39 -9.43
C ASP A 210 -4.05 4.62 -9.06
N LEU A 211 -3.19 5.18 -8.21
CA LEU A 211 -1.95 4.55 -7.76
C LEU A 211 -2.22 3.33 -6.88
N LEU A 212 -3.23 3.42 -6.01
CA LEU A 212 -3.71 2.26 -5.25
C LEU A 212 -4.25 1.18 -6.21
N GLY A 213 -5.08 1.57 -7.18
CA GLY A 213 -5.66 0.60 -8.10
C GLY A 213 -4.62 -0.08 -9.00
N TYR A 214 -3.57 0.62 -9.46
CA TYR A 214 -2.46 -0.01 -10.19
C TYR A 214 -1.69 -0.99 -9.29
N SER A 215 -1.48 -0.64 -8.03
CA SER A 215 -0.79 -1.50 -7.05
C SER A 215 -1.59 -2.78 -6.77
N LEU A 216 -2.90 -2.66 -6.53
CA LEU A 216 -3.80 -3.80 -6.31
C LEU A 216 -3.98 -4.63 -7.58
N SER A 217 -4.04 -3.99 -8.75
CA SER A 217 -4.08 -4.66 -10.05
C SER A 217 -2.84 -5.55 -10.23
N LEU A 218 -1.64 -5.04 -10.01
CA LEU A 218 -0.41 -5.85 -10.14
C LEU A 218 -0.36 -7.04 -9.16
N LEU A 219 -0.82 -6.86 -7.92
CA LEU A 219 -0.86 -7.95 -6.93
C LEU A 219 -1.96 -8.98 -7.22
N THR A 220 -3.12 -8.56 -7.72
CA THR A 220 -4.20 -9.48 -8.12
C THR A 220 -3.85 -10.22 -9.42
N LEU A 221 -3.07 -9.61 -10.32
CA LEU A 221 -2.44 -10.32 -11.43
C LEU A 221 -1.46 -11.39 -10.92
N ALA A 222 -0.65 -11.07 -9.90
CA ALA A 222 0.24 -12.06 -9.28
C ALA A 222 -0.55 -13.25 -8.72
N LEU A 223 -1.70 -12.99 -8.08
CA LEU A 223 -2.62 -14.02 -7.60
C LEU A 223 -3.16 -14.86 -8.77
N ALA A 224 -3.72 -14.21 -9.80
CA ALA A 224 -4.29 -14.89 -10.96
C ALA A 224 -3.28 -15.83 -11.62
N VAL A 225 -2.07 -15.34 -11.91
CA VAL A 225 -1.00 -16.14 -12.55
C VAL A 225 -0.63 -17.35 -11.73
N LYS A 226 -0.52 -17.22 -10.39
CA LYS A 226 -0.22 -18.36 -9.52
C LYS A 226 -1.36 -19.36 -9.52
N GLN A 227 -2.61 -18.91 -9.45
CA GLN A 227 -3.77 -19.80 -9.41
C GLN A 227 -4.01 -20.51 -10.74
N VAL A 228 -3.67 -19.91 -11.89
CA VAL A 228 -3.67 -20.62 -13.19
C VAL A 228 -2.71 -21.81 -13.16
N GLY A 229 -1.55 -21.67 -12.52
CA GLY A 229 -0.59 -22.76 -12.36
C GLY A 229 -1.04 -23.86 -11.39
N VAL A 230 -1.98 -23.56 -10.49
CA VAL A 230 -2.52 -24.50 -9.51
C VAL A 230 -3.75 -25.19 -10.12
N LYS A 231 -3.52 -26.34 -10.79
CA LYS A 231 -4.50 -27.07 -11.64
C LYS A 231 -5.63 -27.80 -10.90
N VAL A 232 -6.07 -27.31 -9.74
CA VAL A 232 -7.18 -27.92 -8.98
C VAL A 232 -8.41 -27.06 -9.17
N ILE A 233 -9.58 -27.68 -9.42
CA ILE A 233 -10.90 -27.08 -9.60
C ILE A 233 -11.06 -25.83 -8.69
N SER A 234 -10.80 -24.65 -9.24
CA SER A 234 -10.69 -23.43 -8.44
C SER A 234 -11.05 -22.24 -9.32
N LEU A 235 -12.24 -21.68 -9.11
CA LEU A 235 -12.71 -20.44 -9.74
C LEU A 235 -11.84 -19.24 -9.38
N GLN A 236 -10.98 -19.38 -8.37
CA GLN A 236 -10.09 -18.36 -7.85
C GLN A 236 -9.27 -17.65 -8.93
N TRP A 237 -8.74 -18.36 -9.94
CA TRP A 237 -7.97 -17.69 -11.00
C TRP A 237 -8.83 -16.79 -11.88
N ILE A 238 -10.08 -17.19 -12.16
CA ILE A 238 -11.06 -16.41 -12.94
C ILE A 238 -11.40 -15.16 -12.16
N PHE A 239 -11.77 -15.31 -10.89
CA PHE A 239 -12.11 -14.17 -10.02
C PHE A 239 -10.93 -13.21 -9.88
N ALA A 240 -9.72 -13.73 -9.70
CA ALA A 240 -8.51 -12.90 -9.62
C ALA A 240 -8.25 -12.12 -10.92
N ILE A 241 -8.46 -12.72 -12.09
CA ILE A 241 -8.29 -12.05 -13.39
C ILE A 241 -9.36 -10.97 -13.60
N VAL A 242 -10.60 -11.24 -13.19
CA VAL A 242 -11.70 -10.26 -13.28
C VAL A 242 -11.41 -9.07 -12.36
N ILE A 243 -11.02 -9.32 -11.12
CA ILE A 243 -10.67 -8.28 -10.15
C ILE A 243 -9.47 -7.46 -10.63
N PHE A 244 -8.43 -8.12 -11.17
CA PHE A 244 -7.29 -7.46 -11.80
C PHE A 244 -7.74 -6.49 -12.90
N ALA A 245 -8.61 -6.95 -13.80
CA ALA A 245 -9.09 -6.16 -14.92
C ALA A 245 -9.92 -4.96 -14.43
N ILE A 246 -10.78 -5.15 -13.43
CA ILE A 246 -11.58 -4.06 -12.86
C ILE A 246 -10.68 -3.01 -12.21
N PHE A 247 -9.75 -3.40 -11.33
CA PHE A 247 -8.81 -2.46 -10.71
C PHE A 247 -7.98 -1.71 -11.75
N PHE A 248 -7.56 -2.39 -12.83
CA PHE A 248 -6.81 -1.77 -13.91
C PHE A 248 -7.65 -0.73 -14.66
N VAL A 249 -8.90 -1.06 -15.01
CA VAL A 249 -9.81 -0.17 -15.73
C VAL A 249 -10.23 1.01 -14.86
N GLU A 250 -10.54 0.80 -13.58
CA GLU A 250 -10.83 1.86 -12.62
C GLU A 250 -9.65 2.84 -12.51
N SER A 251 -8.42 2.33 -12.37
CA SER A 251 -7.22 3.16 -12.36
C SER A 251 -7.01 3.92 -13.65
N LEU A 252 -7.14 3.27 -14.82
CA LEU A 252 -6.99 3.94 -16.11
C LEU A 252 -8.02 5.07 -16.28
N TYR A 253 -9.27 4.82 -15.89
CA TYR A 253 -10.34 5.81 -15.92
C TYR A 253 -9.98 7.02 -15.04
N ILE A 254 -9.57 6.78 -13.80
CA ILE A 254 -9.19 7.85 -12.87
C ILE A 254 -7.95 8.60 -13.38
N SER A 255 -6.90 7.92 -13.82
CA SER A 255 -5.70 8.57 -14.40
C SER A 255 -6.06 9.42 -15.62
N MET A 256 -6.95 8.94 -16.50
CA MET A 256 -7.40 9.67 -17.68
C MET A 256 -8.20 10.92 -17.31
N THR A 257 -9.11 10.85 -16.34
CA THR A 257 -9.86 12.03 -15.88
C THR A 257 -8.92 13.09 -15.28
N LYS A 258 -7.95 12.66 -14.46
CA LYS A 258 -6.90 13.55 -13.91
C LYS A 258 -6.06 14.20 -15.02
N TYR A 259 -5.58 13.43 -15.99
CA TYR A 259 -4.76 13.93 -17.09
C TYR A 259 -5.51 14.93 -17.98
N THR A 260 -6.81 14.71 -18.20
CA THR A 260 -7.65 15.60 -19.02
C THR A 260 -8.22 16.81 -18.27
N GLY A 261 -7.84 17.01 -17.00
CA GLY A 261 -8.32 18.13 -16.19
C GLY A 261 -9.83 18.06 -15.92
N ARG A 262 -10.37 16.84 -15.83
CA ARG A 262 -11.79 16.56 -15.57
C ARG A 262 -11.94 15.86 -14.23
N ASN A 263 -13.11 16.02 -13.61
CA ASN A 263 -13.51 15.19 -12.48
C ASN A 263 -14.00 13.81 -12.98
N VAL A 264 -14.30 12.90 -12.05
CA VAL A 264 -14.82 11.55 -12.34
C VAL A 264 -16.18 11.53 -13.04
N LEU A 265 -16.89 12.66 -13.13
CA LEU A 265 -18.12 12.83 -13.89
C LEU A 265 -17.86 13.50 -15.26
N LEU A 266 -16.60 13.51 -15.72
CA LEU A 266 -16.13 14.12 -16.97
C LEU A 266 -16.38 15.64 -17.10
N ARG A 267 -16.69 16.32 -15.99
CA ARG A 267 -16.82 17.78 -15.94
C ARG A 267 -15.45 18.43 -15.76
N ARG A 268 -15.17 19.54 -16.46
CA ARG A 268 -13.91 20.28 -16.31
C ARG A 268 -13.75 20.83 -14.89
N THR A 269 -12.58 20.64 -14.30
CA THR A 269 -12.30 20.99 -12.89
C THR A 269 -12.05 22.50 -12.67
N GLY A 270 -12.58 23.39 -13.53
CA GLY A 270 -12.41 24.85 -13.45
C GLY A 270 -13.68 25.67 -13.74
N GLU A 271 -14.83 25.00 -13.92
CA GLU A 271 -16.09 25.63 -14.33
C GLU A 271 -17.00 26.04 -13.15
N SER A 272 -16.56 25.83 -11.91
CA SER A 272 -17.30 26.21 -10.70
C SER A 272 -16.97 27.63 -10.20
N GLY A 273 -16.24 28.43 -10.97
CA GLY A 273 -15.83 29.81 -10.61
C GLY A 273 -16.49 30.91 -11.44
N THR A 274 -17.35 30.60 -12.41
CA THR A 274 -18.04 31.62 -13.22
C THR A 274 -19.34 32.10 -12.59
N THR A 275 -19.98 31.32 -11.72
CA THR A 275 -21.23 31.71 -11.04
C THR A 275 -21.03 32.55 -9.77
N ASP A 276 -19.85 32.50 -9.15
CA ASP A 276 -19.56 33.27 -7.91
C ASP A 276 -18.92 34.64 -8.19
N ARG A 277 -18.31 34.83 -9.37
CA ARG A 277 -17.81 36.15 -9.81
C ARG A 277 -18.92 37.18 -10.03
N GLU A 278 -20.16 36.74 -10.22
CA GLU A 278 -21.32 37.64 -10.31
C GLU A 278 -21.82 38.13 -8.93
N ARG A 279 -21.21 37.67 -7.82
CA ARG A 279 -21.59 38.02 -6.44
C ARG A 279 -20.48 38.69 -5.63
N GLU A 280 -19.44 39.23 -6.26
CA GLU A 280 -18.53 40.12 -5.56
C GLU A 280 -19.11 41.55 -5.52
N PRO A 281 -19.33 42.14 -4.33
CA PRO A 281 -19.68 43.56 -4.24
C PRO A 281 -18.47 44.38 -4.70
N LEU A 282 -18.67 45.23 -5.72
CA LEU A 282 -17.66 46.17 -6.23
C LEU A 282 -17.32 47.20 -5.14
N LEU A 283 -16.31 46.89 -4.31
CA LEU A 283 -15.68 47.84 -3.40
C LEU A 283 -14.59 48.62 -4.13
N ASN A 284 -15.01 49.55 -4.98
CA ASN A 284 -14.23 50.67 -5.52
C ASN A 284 -14.87 51.95 -4.92
N GLU A 285 -14.22 52.95 -4.33
CA GLU A 285 -12.83 53.39 -4.12
C GLU A 285 -12.86 54.32 -2.88
N PRO A 286 -11.74 54.57 -2.18
CA PRO A 286 -11.66 55.61 -1.16
C PRO A 286 -11.62 57.00 -1.82
N THR A 287 -12.67 57.80 -1.62
CA THR A 287 -12.63 59.24 -1.89
C THR A 287 -11.73 59.93 -0.87
N ALA A 288 -10.88 60.83 -1.38
CA ALA A 288 -9.87 61.65 -0.70
C ALA A 288 -10.32 62.34 0.59
#